data_AF-A0A260ZLU5-F1
#
_entry.id   AF-A0A260ZLU5-F1
#
_cell.length_a   1.000
_cell.length_b   1.000
_cell.length_c   1.000
_cell.angle_alpha   90.00
_cell.angle_beta   90.00
_cell.angle_gamma   90.00
#
_symmetry.space_group_name_H-M   'P 1'
#
loop_
_entity.id
_entity.type
_entity.pdbx_description
1 polymer ?
#
loop_
_entity_poly.entity_id
_entity_poly.type
_entity_poly.pdbx_seq_one_letter_code
_entity_poly.pdbx_strand_id
1 'polypeptide(L)'
;MIRLIAYHPATWYKFQPLNKIRDYFGEQIAYYFAWQGTFLTLLWPAVIFGFIVFIYGFVDSVSSSPLDWNHCKVVKFNGETENVACGMRNGLTLFFSMLTQWFMSSFDTKMNAFFAVFMSIWGSVFVQVWKRNNSVLSYQWNSDDFHAIEPDRPEFRGSKMKEWSALVKMLSYL
;
A
#
# COMPACT_ATOMS: atom_id res chain seq x y z
N MET A 1 9.44 -20.93 -34.53
CA MET A 1 9.66 -19.50 -34.85
C MET A 1 8.59 -18.69 -34.13
N ILE A 2 8.71 -18.56 -32.80
CA ILE A 2 7.77 -17.80 -31.97
C ILE A 2 8.33 -16.39 -31.90
N ARG A 3 7.70 -15.46 -32.63
CA ARG A 3 8.11 -14.05 -32.64
C ARG A 3 7.96 -13.50 -31.23
N LEU A 4 9.09 -13.07 -30.71
CA LEU A 4 9.23 -12.24 -29.51
C LEU A 4 8.17 -11.14 -29.54
N ILE A 5 7.39 -11.08 -28.46
CA ILE A 5 6.49 -9.97 -28.15
C ILE A 5 7.35 -8.71 -28.17
N ALA A 6 7.15 -7.87 -29.18
CA ALA A 6 7.69 -6.52 -29.21
C ALA A 6 7.04 -5.75 -28.06
N TYR A 7 7.69 -5.77 -26.90
CA TYR A 7 7.34 -4.94 -25.76
C TYR A 7 7.60 -3.50 -26.16
N HIS A 8 6.54 -2.75 -26.46
CA HIS A 8 6.63 -1.33 -26.73
C HIS A 8 6.67 -0.60 -25.39
N PRO A 9 7.82 -0.06 -24.94
CA PRO A 9 7.85 0.72 -23.72
C PRO A 9 7.04 2.01 -23.97
N ALA A 10 6.32 2.47 -22.95
CA ALA A 10 5.64 3.77 -22.87
C ALA A 10 4.14 3.85 -23.27
N THR A 11 3.28 3.10 -22.58
CA THR A 11 1.87 3.51 -22.38
C THR A 11 1.47 3.58 -20.90
N TRP A 12 2.39 4.02 -20.04
CA TRP A 12 2.17 4.14 -18.59
C TRP A 12 1.10 5.16 -18.19
N TYR A 13 0.73 6.06 -19.10
CA TYR A 13 -0.34 7.05 -18.92
C TYR A 13 -1.72 6.58 -19.39
N LYS A 14 -1.82 5.41 -20.03
CA LYS A 14 -3.11 4.88 -20.49
C LYS A 14 -3.78 4.07 -19.38
N PHE A 15 -5.10 4.10 -19.34
CA PHE A 15 -5.86 3.23 -18.46
C PHE A 15 -5.64 1.76 -18.82
N GLN A 16 -5.60 0.89 -17.81
CA GLN A 16 -5.34 -0.53 -18.00
C GLN A 16 -6.56 -1.24 -18.63
N PRO A 17 -6.42 -1.93 -19.77
CA PRO A 17 -7.53 -2.61 -20.44
C PRO A 17 -7.86 -3.96 -19.76
N LEU A 18 -8.73 -3.94 -18.75
CA LEU A 18 -9.07 -5.11 -17.93
C LEU A 18 -9.73 -6.26 -18.71
N ASN A 19 -10.65 -5.94 -19.64
CA ASN A 19 -11.37 -6.98 -20.41
C ASN A 19 -10.42 -7.84 -21.26
N LYS A 20 -9.38 -7.25 -21.87
CA LYS A 20 -8.40 -8.01 -22.66
C LYS A 20 -7.56 -8.95 -21.81
N ILE A 21 -7.24 -8.55 -20.58
CA ILE A 21 -6.49 -9.38 -19.63
C ILE A 21 -7.34 -10.56 -19.19
N ARG A 22 -8.62 -10.29 -18.87
CA ARG A 22 -9.60 -11.33 -18.54
C ARG A 22 -9.75 -12.35 -19.67
N ASP A 23 -9.91 -11.91 -20.91
CA ASP A 23 -10.14 -12.82 -22.03
C ASP A 23 -8.91 -13.70 -22.34
N TYR A 24 -7.70 -13.27 -21.96
CA TYR A 24 -6.46 -14.03 -22.18
C TYR A 24 -6.02 -14.89 -20.98
N PHE A 25 -6.14 -14.36 -19.76
CA PHE A 25 -5.65 -14.98 -18.52
C PHE A 25 -6.75 -15.56 -17.63
N GLY A 26 -8.02 -15.19 -17.86
CA GLY A 26 -9.14 -15.52 -17.00
C GLY A 26 -9.43 -14.47 -15.93
N GLU A 27 -10.56 -14.65 -15.25
CA GLU A 27 -11.12 -13.67 -14.32
C GLU A 27 -10.31 -13.54 -13.02
N GLN A 28 -9.75 -14.64 -12.49
CA GLN A 28 -8.96 -14.61 -11.27
C GLN A 28 -7.76 -13.64 -11.37
N ILE A 29 -7.03 -13.72 -12.48
CA ILE A 29 -5.88 -12.84 -12.74
C ILE A 29 -6.35 -11.41 -13.06
N ALA A 30 -7.49 -11.25 -13.75
CA ALA A 30 -8.05 -9.94 -14.03
C ALA A 30 -8.48 -9.18 -12.77
N TYR A 31 -9.05 -9.87 -11.77
CA TYR A 31 -9.41 -9.27 -10.48
C TYR A 31 -8.20 -8.76 -9.71
N TYR A 32 -7.07 -9.49 -9.75
CA TYR A 32 -5.82 -9.03 -9.14
C TYR A 32 -5.37 -7.68 -9.74
N PHE A 33 -5.37 -7.57 -11.06
CA PHE A 33 -5.00 -6.32 -11.74
C PHE A 33 -6.01 -5.20 -11.50
N ALA A 34 -7.31 -5.50 -11.43
CA ALA A 34 -8.33 -4.53 -11.09
C ALA A 34 -8.16 -3.97 -9.66
N TRP A 35 -7.83 -4.84 -8.71
CA TRP A 35 -7.52 -4.46 -7.33
C TRP A 35 -6.29 -3.56 -7.28
N GLN A 36 -5.20 -3.97 -7.94
CA GLN A 36 -3.96 -3.20 -7.98
C GLN A 36 -4.17 -1.81 -8.62
N GLY A 37 -4.95 -1.72 -9.70
CA GLY A 37 -5.29 -0.44 -10.31
C GLY A 37 -6.11 0.47 -9.39
N THR A 38 -7.08 -0.09 -8.66
CA THR A 38 -7.87 0.65 -7.67
C THR A 38 -6.99 1.13 -6.50
N PHE A 39 -6.04 0.32 -6.06
CA PHE A 39 -5.08 0.68 -5.02
C PHE A 39 -4.16 1.82 -5.44
N LEU A 40 -3.54 1.73 -6.62
CA LEU A 40 -2.62 2.76 -7.13
C LEU A 40 -3.32 4.09 -7.40
N THR A 41 -4.57 4.07 -7.88
CA THR A 41 -5.35 5.31 -8.10
C THR A 41 -5.71 6.00 -6.78
N LEU A 42 -6.07 5.24 -5.74
CA LEU A 42 -6.37 5.80 -4.42
C LEU A 42 -5.11 6.14 -3.60
N LEU A 43 -3.94 5.64 -3.99
CA LEU A 43 -2.66 5.98 -3.36
C LEU A 43 -2.25 7.43 -3.61
N TRP A 44 -2.60 8.00 -4.77
CA TRP A 44 -2.22 9.36 -5.15
C TRP A 44 -2.56 10.44 -4.11
N PRO A 45 -3.80 10.53 -3.58
CA PRO A 45 -4.11 11.50 -2.52
C PRO A 45 -3.33 11.24 -1.22
N ALA A 46 -3.04 9.98 -0.88
CA ALA A 46 -2.24 9.66 0.29
C ALA A 46 -0.78 10.10 0.14
N VAL A 47 -0.20 9.95 -1.05
CA VAL A 47 1.15 10.42 -1.38
C VAL A 47 1.23 11.94 -1.29
N ILE A 48 0.24 12.65 -1.84
CA ILE A 48 0.21 14.12 -1.78
C ILE A 48 0.19 14.58 -0.32
N PHE A 49 -0.68 14.00 0.50
CA PHE A 49 -0.78 14.38 1.91
C PHE A 49 0.49 14.02 2.71
N GLY A 50 1.05 12.81 2.48
CA GLY A 50 2.30 12.39 3.11
C GLY A 50 3.49 13.28 2.73
N PHE A 51 3.56 13.71 1.46
CA PHE A 51 4.62 14.60 0.99
C PHE A 51 4.54 16.00 1.62
N ILE A 52 3.32 16.53 1.84
CA ILE A 52 3.12 17.80 2.55
C ILE A 52 3.64 17.71 4.00
N VAL A 53 3.28 16.64 4.72
CA VAL A 53 3.74 16.41 6.10
C VAL A 53 5.26 16.23 6.15
N PHE A 54 5.83 15.49 5.20
CA PHE A 54 7.27 15.30 5.09
C PHE A 54 8.02 16.60 4.82
N ILE A 55 7.55 17.45 3.89
CA ILE A 55 8.17 18.76 3.63
C ILE A 55 8.15 19.63 4.89
N TYR A 56 7.03 19.67 5.60
CA TYR A 56 6.92 20.41 6.86
C TYR A 56 7.98 19.92 7.87
N GLY A 57 8.10 18.61 8.07
CA GLY A 57 9.07 18.04 8.99
C GLY A 57 10.52 18.22 8.56
N PHE A 58 10.78 18.20 7.25
CA PHE A 58 12.10 18.46 6.71
C PHE A 58 12.54 19.90 6.92
N VAL A 59 11.65 20.88 6.68
CA VAL A 59 11.93 22.30 6.95
C VAL A 59 12.21 22.54 8.45
N ASP A 60 11.44 21.91 9.34
CA ASP A 60 11.63 21.99 10.79
C ASP A 60 12.97 21.38 11.24
N SER A 61 13.35 20.23 10.65
CA SER A 61 14.60 19.52 10.95
C SER A 61 15.83 20.29 10.46
N VAL A 62 15.76 20.88 9.27
CA VAL A 62 16.84 21.72 8.70
C VAL A 62 17.03 22.99 9.52
N SER A 63 15.93 23.60 10.00
CA SER A 63 16.00 24.81 10.84
C SER A 63 16.61 24.53 12.22
N SER A 64 16.31 23.37 12.80
CA SER A 64 16.80 22.96 14.13
C SER A 64 18.28 22.52 14.13
N SER A 65 18.78 22.07 12.98
CA SER A 65 20.16 21.61 12.82
C SER A 65 20.75 22.12 11.52
N PRO A 66 21.17 23.41 11.48
CA PRO A 66 21.79 23.98 10.29
C PRO A 66 23.06 23.22 9.90
N LEU A 67 23.37 23.20 8.61
CA LEU A 67 24.60 22.61 8.08
C LEU A 67 25.83 23.23 8.75
N ASP A 68 26.52 22.44 9.57
CA ASP A 68 27.88 22.72 9.98
C ASP A 68 28.80 21.61 9.46
N TRP A 69 29.69 21.97 8.55
CA TRP A 69 30.65 21.06 7.93
C TRP A 69 31.96 20.93 8.71
N ASN A 70 32.19 21.86 9.65
CA ASN A 70 33.43 21.96 10.38
C ASN A 70 33.31 21.32 11.77
N HIS A 71 32.10 21.32 12.34
CA HIS A 71 31.83 20.78 13.67
C HIS A 71 30.90 19.57 13.64
N CYS A 72 31.34 18.48 14.24
CA CYS A 72 30.58 17.25 14.47
C CYS A 72 30.03 17.27 15.90
N LYS A 73 28.75 16.95 16.08
CA LYS A 73 28.18 16.68 17.41
C LYS A 73 28.61 15.28 17.87
N VAL A 74 29.36 15.21 18.96
CA VAL A 74 29.72 13.95 19.62
C VAL A 74 29.03 13.87 20.98
N VAL A 75 28.48 12.70 21.30
CA VAL A 75 27.91 12.41 22.61
C VAL A 75 29.02 11.86 23.50
N LYS A 76 29.34 12.56 24.59
CA LYS A 76 30.28 12.05 25.60
C LYS A 76 29.66 10.89 26.38
N PHE A 77 30.48 10.08 27.04
CA PHE A 77 30.01 9.02 27.96
C PHE A 77 29.08 9.55 29.06
N ASN A 78 29.16 10.84 29.38
CA ASN A 78 28.32 11.51 30.37
C ASN A 78 26.95 11.96 29.82
N GLY A 79 26.67 11.73 28.52
CA GLY A 79 25.42 12.11 27.86
C GLY A 79 25.37 13.54 27.32
N GLU A 80 26.38 14.36 27.59
CA GLU A 80 26.49 15.74 27.07
C GLU A 80 26.96 15.76 25.61
N THR A 81 26.37 16.64 24.81
CA THR A 81 26.76 16.85 23.40
C THR A 81 27.78 17.98 23.28
N GLU A 82 28.96 17.69 22.74
CA GLU A 82 29.95 18.71 22.40
C GLU A 82 30.15 18.79 20.88
N ASN A 83 30.40 20.01 20.40
CA ASN A 83 30.76 20.29 19.02
C ASN A 83 32.29 20.20 18.88
N VAL A 84 32.79 19.13 18.27
CA VAL A 84 34.22 18.92 18.01
C VAL A 84 34.52 19.05 16.53
N ALA A 85 35.74 19.46 16.15
CA ALA A 85 36.13 19.48 14.74
C ALA A 85 36.02 18.07 14.14
N CYS A 86 35.32 17.93 13.01
CA CYS A 86 35.21 16.64 12.33
C CYS A 86 36.59 16.21 11.81
N GLY A 87 37.26 15.28 12.49
CA GLY A 87 38.50 14.67 11.98
C GLY A 87 38.26 13.84 10.71
N MET A 88 39.32 13.66 9.89
CA MET A 88 39.37 12.96 8.58
C MET A 88 38.16 12.06 8.27
N ARG A 89 37.05 12.66 7.81
CA ARG A 89 35.94 11.97 7.15
C ARG A 89 35.84 12.51 5.73
N ASN A 90 35.64 11.59 4.78
CA ASN A 90 35.38 11.92 3.38
C ASN A 90 34.15 12.85 3.32
N GLY A 91 34.19 13.95 2.56
CA GLY A 91 33.06 14.89 2.49
C GLY A 91 31.71 14.23 2.13
N LEU A 92 31.77 13.14 1.36
CA LEU A 92 30.61 12.31 1.01
C LEU A 92 29.97 11.62 2.23
N THR A 93 30.77 11.11 3.17
CA THR A 93 30.23 10.42 4.36
C THR A 93 29.61 11.40 5.35
N LEU A 94 30.15 12.62 5.44
CA LEU A 94 29.57 13.72 6.22
C LEU A 94 28.23 14.18 5.62
N PHE A 95 28.16 14.31 4.29
CA PHE A 95 26.91 14.62 3.59
C PHE A 95 25.83 13.56 3.85
N PHE A 96 26.17 12.28 3.68
CA PHE A 96 25.20 11.20 3.92
C PHE A 96 24.75 11.11 5.39
N SER A 97 25.66 11.29 6.37
CA SER A 97 25.26 11.27 7.78
C SER A 97 24.29 12.40 8.13
N MET A 98 24.52 13.60 7.60
CA MET A 98 23.65 14.75 7.86
C MET A 98 22.30 14.61 7.16
N LEU A 99 22.29 14.11 5.91
CA LEU A 99 21.06 13.78 5.20
C LEU A 99 20.24 12.74 5.96
N THR A 100 20.89 11.68 6.46
CA THR A 100 20.19 10.64 7.24
C THR A 100 19.65 11.20 8.55
N GLN A 101 20.36 12.12 9.20
CA GLN A 101 19.91 12.75 10.44
C GLN A 101 18.65 13.59 10.22
N TRP A 102 18.63 14.46 9.21
CA TRP A 102 17.44 15.25 8.89
C TRP A 102 16.28 14.39 8.41
N PHE A 103 16.56 13.39 7.57
CA PHE A 103 15.53 12.48 7.07
C PHE A 103 14.85 11.73 8.22
N MET A 104 15.62 11.15 9.15
CA MET A 104 15.06 10.44 10.30
C MET A 104 14.32 11.39 11.25
N SER A 105 14.87 12.59 11.49
CA SER A 105 14.23 13.61 12.33
C SER A 105 12.92 14.15 11.74
N SER A 106 12.72 14.07 10.43
CA SER A 106 11.53 14.59 9.76
C SER A 106 10.27 13.76 10.05
N PHE A 107 10.41 12.50 10.47
CA PHE A 107 9.27 11.63 10.76
C PHE A 107 8.62 11.90 12.14
N ASP A 108 9.39 12.39 13.11
CA ASP A 108 8.94 12.61 14.49
C ASP A 108 8.43 14.05 14.71
N THR A 109 7.39 14.44 13.98
CA THR A 109 6.81 15.77 14.09
C THR A 109 5.40 15.75 14.66
N LYS A 110 4.96 16.88 15.22
CA LYS A 110 3.57 17.04 15.72
C LYS A 110 2.52 16.76 14.63
N MET A 111 2.87 16.95 13.36
CA MET A 111 2.00 16.70 12.21
C MET A 111 1.82 15.21 11.88
N ASN A 112 2.73 14.34 12.31
CA ASN A 112 2.67 12.90 12.04
C ASN A 112 1.44 12.23 12.70
N ALA A 113 1.00 12.73 13.86
CA ALA A 113 -0.21 12.24 14.51
C ALA A 113 -1.46 12.42 13.63
N PHE A 114 -1.57 13.56 12.93
CA PHE A 114 -2.67 13.80 11.98
C PHE A 114 -2.56 12.90 10.74
N PHE A 115 -1.35 12.63 10.28
CA PHE A 115 -1.10 11.67 9.20
C PHE A 115 -1.55 10.25 9.55
N ALA A 116 -1.31 9.79 10.77
CA ALA A 116 -1.75 8.47 11.23
C ALA A 116 -3.28 8.32 11.23
N VAL A 117 -4.00 9.34 11.69
CA VAL A 117 -5.48 9.37 11.65
C VAL A 117 -5.98 9.34 10.21
N PHE A 118 -5.37 10.14 9.33
CA PHE A 118 -5.69 10.13 7.91
C PHE A 118 -5.47 8.75 7.26
N MET A 119 -4.36 8.08 7.55
CA MET A 119 -4.06 6.74 7.00
C MET A 119 -5.06 5.68 7.46
N SER A 120 -5.56 5.80 8.68
CA SER A 120 -6.61 4.91 9.21
C SER A 120 -7.95 5.10 8.48
N ILE A 121 -8.32 6.35 8.20
CA ILE A 121 -9.50 6.66 7.37
C ILE A 121 -9.29 6.19 5.93
N TRP A 122 -8.13 6.47 5.35
CA TRP A 122 -7.78 6.07 3.99
C TRP A 122 -7.89 4.57 3.78
N GLY A 123 -7.36 3.75 4.72
CA GLY A 123 -7.48 2.29 4.65
C GLY A 123 -8.94 1.81 4.68
N SER A 124 -9.79 2.45 5.48
CA SER A 124 -11.22 2.13 5.53
C SER A 124 -11.94 2.51 4.24
N VAL A 125 -11.64 3.69 3.69
CA VAL A 125 -12.19 4.15 2.40
C VAL A 125 -11.75 3.23 1.26
N PHE A 126 -10.48 2.81 1.24
CA PHE A 126 -9.96 1.87 0.25
C PHE A 126 -10.78 0.58 0.19
N VAL A 127 -11.03 -0.04 1.35
CA VAL A 127 -11.82 -1.27 1.41
C VAL A 127 -13.25 -1.05 0.91
N GLN A 128 -13.88 0.08 1.25
CA GLN A 128 -15.24 0.39 0.77
C GLN A 128 -15.29 0.62 -0.74
N VAL A 129 -14.34 1.38 -1.29
CA VAL A 129 -14.23 1.62 -2.73
C VAL A 129 -13.98 0.31 -3.47
N TRP A 130 -13.11 -0.55 -2.94
CA TRP A 130 -12.87 -1.87 -3.52
C TRP A 130 -14.12 -2.74 -3.49
N LYS A 131 -14.87 -2.80 -2.38
CA LYS A 131 -16.14 -3.54 -2.32
C LYS A 131 -17.12 -3.10 -3.41
N ARG A 132 -17.25 -1.79 -3.62
CA ARG A 132 -18.08 -1.24 -4.71
C ARG A 132 -17.56 -1.66 -6.09
N ASN A 133 -16.26 -1.52 -6.32
CA ASN A 133 -15.66 -1.86 -7.63
C ASN A 133 -15.76 -3.35 -7.93
N ASN A 134 -15.55 -4.20 -6.92
CA ASN A 134 -15.70 -5.64 -7.01
C ASN A 134 -17.12 -6.05 -7.40
N SER A 135 -18.15 -5.42 -6.81
CA SER A 135 -19.54 -5.68 -7.17
C SER A 135 -19.86 -5.27 -8.62
N VAL A 136 -19.35 -4.13 -9.07
CA VAL A 136 -19.51 -3.66 -10.46
C VAL A 136 -18.84 -4.62 -11.45
N LEU A 137 -17.61 -5.05 -11.16
CA LEU A 137 -16.89 -6.02 -11.97
C LEU A 137 -17.56 -7.40 -11.96
N SER A 138 -18.08 -7.82 -10.80
CA SER A 138 -18.82 -9.08 -10.66
C SER A 138 -19.99 -9.13 -11.63
N TYR A 139 -20.79 -8.07 -11.63
CA TYR A 139 -21.92 -7.92 -12.54
C TYR A 139 -21.50 -7.84 -14.02
N GLN A 140 -20.50 -7.03 -14.36
CA GLN A 140 -20.03 -6.87 -15.74
C GLN A 140 -19.43 -8.14 -16.34
N TRP A 141 -18.81 -8.96 -15.51
CA TRP A 141 -18.17 -10.21 -15.92
C TRP A 141 -19.04 -11.43 -15.69
N ASN A 142 -20.28 -11.25 -15.24
CA ASN A 142 -21.21 -12.34 -14.90
C ASN A 142 -20.56 -13.36 -13.96
N SER A 143 -19.84 -12.85 -12.96
CA SER A 143 -18.96 -13.59 -12.05
C SER A 143 -19.46 -13.65 -10.61
N ASP A 144 -20.76 -13.49 -10.42
CA ASP A 144 -21.39 -13.49 -9.09
C ASP A 144 -21.65 -14.92 -8.55
N ASP A 145 -21.91 -15.88 -9.45
CA ASP A 145 -22.38 -17.23 -9.11
C ASP A 145 -21.27 -18.31 -9.02
N PHE A 146 -19.98 -17.94 -9.09
CA PHE A 146 -18.88 -18.92 -9.14
C PHE A 146 -18.87 -19.90 -7.96
N HIS A 147 -19.16 -19.43 -6.75
CA HIS A 147 -19.15 -20.28 -5.55
C HIS A 147 -20.29 -21.32 -5.53
N ALA A 148 -21.39 -21.09 -6.26
CA ALA A 148 -22.50 -22.03 -6.33
C ALA A 148 -22.26 -23.19 -7.31
N ILE A 149 -21.32 -23.00 -8.26
CA ILE A 149 -21.08 -23.89 -9.39
C ILE A 149 -19.76 -24.68 -9.22
N GLU A 150 -18.86 -24.23 -8.34
CA GLU A 150 -17.59 -24.91 -8.07
C GLU A 150 -17.83 -26.34 -7.51
N PRO A 151 -17.30 -27.39 -8.15
CA PRO A 151 -17.46 -28.76 -7.68
C PRO A 151 -16.74 -29.00 -6.35
N ASP A 152 -17.30 -29.86 -5.51
CA ASP A 152 -16.66 -30.26 -4.26
C ASP A 152 -15.28 -30.87 -4.52
N ARG A 153 -14.29 -30.44 -3.73
CA ARG A 153 -12.93 -31.00 -3.79
C ARG A 153 -12.97 -32.52 -3.59
N PRO A 154 -12.17 -33.32 -4.32
CA PRO A 154 -12.21 -34.78 -4.22
C PRO A 154 -11.94 -35.34 -2.81
N GLU A 155 -11.20 -34.60 -2.00
CA GLU A 155 -10.88 -34.94 -0.61
C GLU A 155 -11.99 -34.54 0.38
N PHE A 156 -13.06 -33.88 -0.09
CA PHE A 156 -14.14 -33.42 0.77
C PHE A 156 -14.94 -34.60 1.30
N ARG A 157 -14.77 -34.87 2.59
CA ARG A 157 -15.66 -35.74 3.35
C ARG A 157 -16.65 -34.83 4.06
N GLY A 158 -17.90 -34.79 3.57
CA GLY A 158 -18.95 -34.01 4.22
C GLY A 158 -19.18 -34.47 5.66
N SER A 159 -19.19 -33.54 6.61
CA SER A 159 -19.74 -33.81 7.94
C SER A 159 -21.27 -33.83 7.83
N LYS A 160 -21.94 -34.73 8.58
CA LYS A 160 -23.41 -34.77 8.60
C LYS A 160 -23.95 -33.39 9.00
N MET A 161 -24.80 -32.81 8.15
CA MET A 161 -25.49 -31.56 8.43
C MET A 161 -26.27 -31.70 9.75
N LYS A 162 -26.11 -30.77 10.70
CA LYS A 162 -26.84 -30.82 11.97
C LYS A 162 -28.36 -30.80 11.69
N GLU A 163 -29.04 -31.77 12.27
CA GLU A 163 -30.46 -32.15 12.11
C GLU A 163 -31.46 -30.98 12.30
N TRP A 164 -31.04 -29.92 13.01
CA TRP A 164 -31.76 -28.65 13.16
C TRP A 164 -32.17 -28.01 11.82
N SER A 165 -31.42 -28.24 10.75
CA SER A 165 -31.75 -27.71 9.41
C SER A 165 -32.86 -28.50 8.70
N ALA A 166 -33.07 -29.78 9.04
CA ALA A 166 -34.16 -30.59 8.49
C ALA A 166 -35.51 -30.27 9.16
N LEU A 167 -35.50 -30.00 10.47
CA LEU A 167 -36.70 -29.60 11.21
C LEU A 167 -37.23 -28.22 10.78
N VAL A 168 -36.34 -27.27 10.50
CA VAL A 168 -36.73 -25.94 9.96
C VAL A 168 -37.33 -26.06 8.54
N LYS A 169 -36.83 -26.98 7.72
CA LYS A 169 -37.44 -27.31 6.42
C LYS A 169 -38.81 -27.97 6.59
N MET A 170 -39.00 -28.87 7.56
CA MET A 170 -40.31 -29.50 7.80
C MET A 170 -41.37 -28.51 8.33
N LEU A 171 -40.96 -27.54 9.16
CA LEU A 171 -41.86 -26.52 9.72
C LEU A 171 -42.23 -25.39 8.75
N SER A 172 -41.56 -25.27 7.61
CA SER A 172 -41.90 -24.30 6.56
C SER A 172 -42.87 -24.84 5.50
N TYR A 173 -43.21 -26.13 5.58
CA TYR A 173 -44.25 -26.78 4.76
C TYR A 173 -45.54 -27.11 5.56
N LEU A 174 -45.62 -26.70 6.83
CA LEU A 174 -46.82 -26.69 7.67
C LEU A 174 -47.35 -25.26 7.81
#